data_AF-A0A3B3SCE1-F1
#
_entry.id   AF-A0A3B3SCE1-F1
#
_cell.length_a   1.000
_cell.length_b   1.000
_cell.length_c   1.000
_cell.angle_alpha   90.00
_cell.angle_beta   90.00
_cell.angle_gamma   90.00
#
_symmetry.space_group_name_H-M   'P 1'
#
loop_
_entity.id
_entity.type
_entity.pdbx_description
1 polymer ?
#
loop_
_entity_poly.entity_id
_entity_poly.type
_entity_poly.pdbx_seq_one_letter_code
_entity_poly.pdbx_strand_id
1 'polypeptide(L)'
;MADNKQLGKPVSSFRNDLLTHVTRHVGAAQRNPIKKLDGLFQKMQDMLDSSSADNEKILRDVRFKEVCKILYKYEGNIKYQFSAFISLMEQMQKTPSDAWRHMDIFKDTYERNKSDLSLDVYYRCVMETGTGLFGRPLLKVYSDHCGGSREAMELMCSYLTNVLLMGFTAHLAYTAITEDSREEFKEKWSARLKSIKVQMQGALSQCKDN
;
A
#
# COMPACT_ATOMS: atom_id res chain seq x y z
N MET A 1 -17.07 -10.05 -4.30
CA MET A 1 -17.03 -9.64 -5.71
C MET A 1 -17.83 -8.35 -5.80
N ALA A 2 -17.16 -7.21 -5.88
CA ALA A 2 -17.84 -5.91 -5.97
C ALA A 2 -17.27 -5.15 -7.17
N ASP A 3 -18.19 -4.56 -7.93
CA ASP A 3 -18.03 -3.94 -9.24
C ASP A 3 -16.86 -2.96 -9.33
N ASN A 4 -15.92 -3.27 -10.21
CA ASN A 4 -14.89 -2.34 -10.67
C ASN A 4 -15.38 -1.70 -11.98
N LYS A 5 -16.40 -0.85 -11.89
CA LYS A 5 -16.99 -0.16 -13.05
C LYS A 5 -16.75 1.36 -12.97
N GLN A 6 -15.47 1.73 -12.97
CA GLN A 6 -15.02 3.00 -13.53
C GLN A 6 -13.67 2.78 -14.23
N LEU A 7 -13.68 2.01 -15.32
CA LEU A 7 -12.62 2.16 -16.30
C LEU A 7 -12.83 3.53 -16.95
N GLY A 8 -11.84 4.41 -16.79
CA GLY A 8 -11.77 5.68 -17.52
C GLY A 8 -12.00 5.45 -19.01
N LYS A 9 -12.60 6.44 -19.68
CA LYS A 9 -12.97 6.33 -21.10
C LYS A 9 -11.77 5.83 -21.91
N PRO A 10 -11.92 4.75 -22.70
CA PRO A 10 -10.80 4.21 -23.47
C PRO A 10 -10.29 5.26 -24.46
N VAL A 11 -8.99 5.24 -24.76
CA VAL A 11 -8.33 6.15 -25.73
C VAL A 11 -9.04 6.16 -27.10
N SER A 12 -9.71 5.07 -27.46
CA SER A 12 -10.58 4.99 -28.64
C SER A 12 -11.81 5.92 -28.58
N SER A 13 -12.39 6.10 -27.39
CA SER A 13 -13.47 7.07 -27.14
C SER A 13 -12.97 8.50 -27.34
N PHE A 14 -11.77 8.82 -26.84
CA PHE A 14 -11.16 10.14 -27.03
C PHE A 14 -10.92 10.44 -28.52
N ARG A 15 -10.35 9.49 -29.27
CA ARG A 15 -10.14 9.63 -30.72
C ARG A 15 -11.46 9.86 -31.47
N ASN A 16 -12.52 9.15 -31.11
CA ASN A 16 -13.83 9.27 -31.74
C ASN A 16 -14.52 10.59 -31.39
N ASP A 17 -14.42 11.05 -30.14
CA ASP A 17 -14.96 12.33 -29.68
C ASP A 17 -14.25 13.50 -30.40
N LEU A 18 -12.93 13.41 -30.56
CA LEU A 18 -12.10 14.38 -31.28
C LEU A 18 -12.49 14.46 -32.77
N LEU A 19 -12.56 13.31 -33.45
CA LEU A 19 -12.95 13.22 -34.86
C LEU A 19 -14.36 13.76 -35.10
N THR A 20 -15.32 13.38 -34.24
CA THR A 20 -16.70 13.85 -34.35
C THR A 20 -16.79 15.36 -34.16
N HIS A 21 -15.98 15.94 -33.27
CA HIS A 21 -15.99 17.38 -33.02
C HIS A 21 -15.37 18.19 -34.15
N VAL A 22 -14.20 17.75 -34.65
CA VAL A 22 -13.52 18.36 -35.80
C VAL A 22 -14.43 18.34 -37.03
N THR A 23 -15.05 17.19 -37.32
CA THR A 23 -15.91 17.02 -38.51
C THR A 23 -17.14 17.93 -38.47
N ARG A 24 -17.79 18.08 -37.30
CA ARG A 24 -18.99 18.93 -37.12
C ARG A 24 -18.70 20.43 -37.27
N HIS A 25 -17.45 20.85 -37.06
CA HIS A 25 -17.10 22.27 -37.02
C HIS A 25 -16.31 22.74 -38.24
N VAL A 26 -15.56 21.85 -38.90
CA VAL A 26 -14.94 22.12 -40.19
C VAL A 26 -15.98 22.17 -41.33
N GLY A 27 -17.11 21.46 -41.21
CA GLY A 27 -18.16 21.41 -42.25
C GLY A 27 -19.11 22.62 -42.32
N ALA A 28 -19.07 23.57 -41.39
CA ALA A 28 -20.00 24.73 -41.36
C ALA A 28 -19.23 26.06 -41.48
N ALA A 29 -19.17 26.57 -42.71
CA ALA A 29 -18.61 27.86 -43.06
C ALA A 29 -19.65 28.98 -42.88
N GLN A 30 -19.45 29.88 -41.89
CA GLN A 30 -19.55 31.35 -41.99
C GLN A 30 -19.57 32.02 -40.60
N ARG A 31 -18.89 33.18 -40.55
CA ARG A 31 -18.66 34.12 -39.43
C ARG A 31 -17.53 33.76 -38.45
N ASN A 32 -16.39 34.41 -38.70
CA ASN A 32 -15.18 34.53 -37.89
C ASN A 32 -14.42 33.22 -37.59
N PRO A 33 -13.73 32.65 -38.62
CA PRO A 33 -13.02 31.37 -38.50
C PRO A 33 -11.92 31.37 -37.44
N ILE A 34 -11.32 32.53 -37.14
CA ILE A 34 -10.25 32.67 -36.15
C ILE A 34 -10.79 32.40 -34.73
N LYS A 35 -11.90 33.04 -34.33
CA LYS A 35 -12.52 32.79 -33.01
C LYS A 35 -13.00 31.34 -32.83
N LYS A 36 -13.46 30.70 -33.91
CA LYS A 36 -13.89 29.30 -33.89
C LYS A 36 -12.70 28.35 -33.79
N LEU A 37 -11.57 28.69 -34.42
CA LEU A 37 -10.31 27.96 -34.31
C LEU A 37 -9.73 28.08 -32.90
N ASP A 38 -9.72 29.28 -32.30
CA ASP A 38 -9.30 29.50 -30.91
C ASP A 38 -10.13 28.67 -29.92
N GLY A 39 -11.46 28.63 -30.11
CA GLY A 39 -12.35 27.79 -29.30
C GLY A 39 -12.12 26.28 -29.49
N LEU A 40 -11.63 25.84 -30.66
CA LEU A 40 -11.22 24.45 -30.88
C LEU A 40 -9.89 24.14 -30.19
N PHE A 41 -8.91 25.04 -30.28
CA PHE A 41 -7.63 24.89 -29.58
C PHE A 41 -7.82 24.84 -28.07
N GLN A 42 -8.65 25.73 -27.50
CA GLN A 42 -8.92 25.72 -26.06
C GLN A 42 -9.55 24.40 -25.62
N LYS A 43 -10.53 23.87 -26.37
CA LYS A 43 -11.12 22.56 -26.05
C LYS A 43 -10.13 21.40 -26.20
N MET A 44 -9.25 21.45 -27.20
CA MET A 44 -8.19 20.45 -27.34
C MET A 44 -7.21 20.51 -26.16
N GLN A 45 -6.87 21.72 -25.71
CA GLN A 45 -6.07 21.96 -24.51
C GLN A 45 -6.76 21.34 -23.28
N ASP A 46 -8.02 21.70 -23.02
CA ASP A 46 -8.79 21.20 -21.88
C ASP A 46 -8.90 19.66 -21.87
N MET A 47 -9.11 19.06 -23.04
CA MET A 47 -9.18 17.60 -23.16
C MET A 47 -7.81 16.93 -23.01
N LEU A 48 -6.73 17.54 -23.51
CA LEU A 48 -5.37 17.04 -23.32
C LEU A 48 -4.96 17.10 -21.84
N ASP A 49 -5.28 18.20 -21.17
CA ASP A 49 -5.04 18.41 -19.75
C ASP A 49 -5.81 17.37 -18.91
N SER A 50 -7.08 17.15 -19.24
CA SER A 50 -7.91 16.11 -18.62
C SER A 50 -7.35 14.70 -18.85
N SER A 51 -6.95 14.37 -20.08
CA SER A 51 -6.35 13.07 -20.40
C SER A 51 -4.99 12.88 -19.71
N SER A 52 -4.21 13.94 -19.56
CA SER A 52 -2.95 13.91 -18.83
C SER A 52 -3.19 13.61 -17.35
N ALA A 53 -4.17 14.30 -16.73
CA ALA A 53 -4.56 14.04 -15.34
C ALA A 53 -5.04 12.60 -15.11
N ASP A 54 -5.81 12.04 -16.05
CA ASP A 54 -6.25 10.64 -16.01
C ASP A 54 -5.07 9.66 -16.09
N ASN A 55 -4.12 9.92 -16.99
CA ASN A 55 -2.90 9.10 -17.12
C ASN A 55 -2.06 9.13 -15.83
N GLU A 56 -1.90 10.30 -15.22
CA GLU A 56 -1.20 10.44 -13.94
C GLU A 56 -1.90 9.65 -12.82
N LYS A 57 -3.24 9.70 -12.76
CA LYS A 57 -4.02 8.92 -11.79
C LYS A 57 -3.82 7.41 -11.99
N ILE A 58 -3.90 6.93 -13.22
CA ILE A 58 -3.67 5.51 -13.55
C ILE A 58 -2.26 5.09 -13.14
N LEU A 59 -1.24 5.91 -13.42
CA LEU A 59 0.13 5.63 -13.02
C LEU A 59 0.29 5.55 -11.49
N ARG A 60 -0.37 6.42 -10.72
CA ARG A 60 -0.38 6.35 -9.25
C ARG A 60 -1.02 5.05 -8.77
N ASP A 61 -2.17 4.66 -9.32
CA ASP A 61 -2.89 3.44 -8.93
C ASP A 61 -2.12 2.16 -9.29
N VAL A 62 -1.46 2.11 -10.45
CA VAL A 62 -0.61 0.98 -10.85
C VAL A 62 0.55 0.81 -9.87
N ARG A 63 1.24 1.89 -9.54
CA ARG A 63 2.34 1.88 -8.56
C ARG A 63 1.87 1.42 -7.20
N PHE A 64 0.73 1.93 -6.74
CA PHE A 64 0.13 1.52 -5.48
C PHE A 64 -0.18 0.02 -5.45
N LYS A 65 -0.82 -0.51 -6.50
CA LYS A 65 -1.17 -1.94 -6.60
C LYS A 65 0.05 -2.84 -6.64
N GLU A 66 1.10 -2.44 -7.35
CA GLU A 66 2.36 -3.20 -7.40
C GLU A 66 2.99 -3.31 -6.02
N VAL A 67 3.10 -2.17 -5.32
CA VAL A 67 3.65 -2.12 -3.96
C VAL A 67 2.84 -2.98 -2.99
N CYS A 68 1.52 -2.81 -3.00
CA CYS A 68 0.61 -3.59 -2.15
C CYS A 68 0.69 -5.08 -2.46
N LYS A 69 0.74 -5.49 -3.73
CA LYS A 69 0.82 -6.91 -4.11
C LYS A 69 2.02 -7.62 -3.47
N ILE A 70 3.19 -6.99 -3.47
CA ILE A 70 4.38 -7.62 -2.91
C ILE A 70 4.36 -7.56 -1.38
N LEU A 71 3.92 -6.44 -0.79
CA LEU A 71 3.74 -6.35 0.67
C LEU A 71 2.76 -7.39 1.18
N TYR A 72 1.62 -7.60 0.51
CA TYR A 72 0.60 -8.56 0.90
C TYR A 72 1.12 -9.97 1.07
N LYS A 73 2.18 -10.36 0.35
CA LYS A 73 2.83 -11.67 0.55
C LYS A 73 3.44 -11.77 1.95
N TYR A 74 4.18 -10.76 2.38
CA TYR A 74 4.84 -10.74 3.69
C TYR A 74 3.84 -10.47 4.81
N GLU A 75 2.83 -9.63 4.56
CA GLU A 75 1.72 -9.44 5.50
C GLU A 75 0.92 -10.72 5.70
N GLY A 76 0.69 -11.48 4.63
CA GLY A 76 0.05 -12.79 4.70
C GLY A 76 0.82 -13.73 5.62
N ASN A 77 2.15 -13.72 5.53
CA ASN A 77 2.99 -14.51 6.42
C ASN A 77 2.84 -14.06 7.89
N ILE A 78 2.95 -12.77 8.15
CA ILE A 78 2.80 -12.20 9.50
C ILE A 78 1.42 -12.52 10.09
N LYS A 79 0.36 -12.32 9.31
CA LYS A 79 -1.02 -12.62 9.73
C LYS A 79 -1.20 -14.11 10.02
N TYR A 80 -0.60 -14.99 9.21
CA TYR A 80 -0.67 -16.43 9.45
C TYR A 80 0.06 -16.85 10.74
N GLN A 81 1.26 -16.30 11.00
CA GLN A 81 1.98 -16.52 12.25
C GLN A 81 1.17 -16.03 13.46
N PHE A 82 0.54 -14.86 13.35
CA PHE A 82 -0.31 -14.32 14.40
C PHE A 82 -1.56 -15.17 14.63
N SER A 83 -2.23 -15.65 13.57
CA SER A 83 -3.37 -16.58 13.70
C SER A 83 -2.97 -17.89 14.37
N ALA A 84 -1.77 -18.41 14.09
CA ALA A 84 -1.24 -19.58 14.77
C ALA A 84 -1.02 -19.31 16.28
N PHE A 85 -0.54 -18.13 16.64
CA PHE A 85 -0.44 -17.70 18.05
C PHE A 85 -1.82 -17.63 18.72
N ILE A 86 -2.82 -17.03 18.07
CA ILE A 86 -4.20 -17.00 18.61
C ILE A 86 -4.73 -18.42 18.83
N SER A 87 -4.51 -19.30 17.86
CA SER A 87 -4.91 -20.71 17.96
C SER A 87 -4.21 -21.41 19.13
N LEU A 88 -2.91 -21.18 19.34
CA LEU A 88 -2.19 -21.67 20.51
C LEU A 88 -2.86 -21.21 21.82
N MET A 89 -3.15 -19.92 21.96
CA MET A 89 -3.78 -19.37 23.17
C MET A 89 -5.16 -19.98 23.44
N GLU A 90 -5.99 -20.15 22.40
CA GLU A 90 -7.29 -20.79 22.52
C GLU A 90 -7.18 -22.26 22.95
N GLN A 91 -6.23 -23.00 22.39
CA GLN A 91 -6.04 -24.41 22.72
C GLN A 91 -5.43 -24.62 24.11
N MET A 92 -4.55 -23.72 24.55
CA MET A 92 -4.02 -23.74 25.91
C MET A 92 -5.11 -23.47 26.95
N GLN A 93 -6.10 -22.63 26.65
CA GLN A 93 -7.26 -22.43 27.53
C GLN A 93 -8.17 -23.65 27.58
N LYS A 94 -8.39 -24.33 26.45
CA LYS A 94 -9.27 -25.51 26.36
C LYS A 94 -8.65 -26.78 26.93
N THR A 95 -7.37 -26.99 26.67
CA THR A 95 -6.63 -28.21 27.02
C THR A 95 -5.26 -27.87 27.63
N PRO A 96 -5.21 -27.38 28.88
CA PRO A 96 -3.94 -27.01 29.52
C PRO A 96 -2.96 -28.19 29.67
N SER A 97 -3.47 -29.41 29.80
CA SER A 97 -2.65 -30.64 29.90
C SER A 97 -1.82 -30.91 28.65
N ASP A 98 -2.29 -30.44 27.49
CA ASP A 98 -1.66 -30.66 26.19
C ASP A 98 -0.91 -29.42 25.68
N ALA A 99 -0.67 -28.44 26.57
CA ALA A 99 -0.05 -27.15 26.22
C ALA A 99 1.26 -27.31 25.46
N TRP A 100 2.12 -28.26 25.86
CA TRP A 100 3.39 -28.53 25.20
C TRP A 100 3.21 -28.91 23.72
N ARG A 101 2.20 -29.70 23.40
CA ARG A 101 1.92 -30.14 22.01
C ARG A 101 1.48 -28.97 21.15
N HIS A 102 0.66 -28.08 21.71
CA HIS A 102 0.20 -26.89 21.01
C HIS A 102 1.34 -25.88 20.80
N MET A 103 2.24 -25.74 21.78
CA MET A 103 3.45 -24.93 21.65
C MET A 103 4.36 -25.44 20.52
N ASP A 104 4.54 -26.75 20.41
CA ASP A 104 5.32 -27.38 19.35
C ASP A 104 4.72 -27.14 17.96
N ILE A 105 3.39 -27.29 17.82
CA ILE A 105 2.68 -26.96 16.57
C ILE A 105 2.87 -25.49 16.18
N PHE A 106 2.79 -24.57 17.15
CA PHE A 106 3.01 -23.15 16.89
C PHE A 106 4.45 -22.88 16.44
N LYS A 107 5.44 -23.46 17.14
CA LYS A 107 6.86 -23.35 16.79
C LYS A 107 7.11 -23.79 15.35
N ASP A 108 6.66 -24.99 14.99
CA ASP A 108 6.77 -25.54 13.64
C ASP A 108 6.12 -24.64 12.59
N THR A 109 4.95 -24.09 12.90
CA THR A 109 4.23 -23.18 12.01
C THR A 109 4.97 -21.86 11.82
N TYR A 110 5.57 -21.33 12.89
CA TYR A 110 6.32 -20.08 12.87
C TYR A 110 7.59 -20.19 12.01
N GLU A 111 8.37 -21.25 12.23
CA GLU A 111 9.62 -21.53 11.52
C GLU A 111 9.39 -21.80 10.02
N ARG A 112 8.39 -22.63 9.69
CA ARG A 112 8.04 -22.93 8.28
C ARG A 112 7.59 -21.69 7.51
N ASN A 113 7.08 -20.67 8.21
CA ASN A 113 6.58 -19.44 7.59
C ASN A 113 7.60 -18.28 7.53
N LYS A 114 8.88 -18.62 7.40
CA LYS A 114 10.00 -17.66 7.21
C LYS A 114 10.31 -16.77 8.42
N SER A 115 9.98 -17.21 9.63
CA SER A 115 10.39 -16.57 10.89
C SER A 115 10.26 -15.03 10.88
N ASP A 116 11.32 -14.28 11.20
CA ASP A 116 11.33 -12.82 11.26
C ASP A 116 11.64 -12.13 9.91
N LEU A 117 11.92 -12.90 8.85
CA LEU A 117 12.23 -12.34 7.52
C LEU A 117 11.13 -11.39 7.02
N SER A 118 9.86 -11.74 7.29
CA SER A 118 8.71 -10.93 6.88
C SER A 118 8.70 -9.57 7.60
N LEU A 119 9.07 -9.53 8.88
CA LEU A 119 9.22 -8.29 9.64
C LEU A 119 10.39 -7.44 9.10
N ASP A 120 11.54 -8.06 8.85
CA ASP A 120 12.72 -7.38 8.29
C ASP A 120 12.46 -6.80 6.90
N VAL A 121 11.70 -7.49 6.05
CA VAL A 121 11.22 -6.96 4.77
C VAL A 121 10.29 -5.77 5.02
N TYR A 122 9.35 -5.88 5.95
CA TYR A 122 8.41 -4.79 6.28
C TYR A 122 9.14 -3.52 6.71
N TYR A 123 10.11 -3.64 7.61
CA TYR A 123 10.96 -2.55 8.04
C TYR A 123 11.68 -1.89 6.86
N ARG A 124 12.35 -2.68 6.01
CA ARG A 124 13.05 -2.15 4.83
C ARG A 124 12.11 -1.49 3.81
N CYS A 125 10.84 -1.90 3.74
CA CYS A 125 9.88 -1.25 2.85
C CYS A 125 9.48 0.13 3.37
N VAL A 126 9.27 0.26 4.68
CA VAL A 126 8.95 1.55 5.33
C VAL A 126 10.15 2.49 5.29
N MET A 127 11.35 1.99 5.53
CA MET A 127 12.57 2.77 5.51
C MET A 127 13.00 3.13 4.08
N GLU A 128 13.44 4.37 3.87
CA GLU A 128 13.92 4.85 2.57
C GLU A 128 15.35 4.36 2.21
N THR A 129 15.84 3.29 2.84
CA THR A 129 17.21 2.81 2.65
C THR A 129 17.32 1.90 1.42
N GLY A 130 17.87 2.47 0.35
CA GLY A 130 18.10 1.79 -0.94
C GLY A 130 16.98 2.04 -1.93
N THR A 131 17.22 1.77 -3.22
CA THR A 131 16.12 1.50 -4.15
C THR A 131 15.33 0.36 -3.51
N GLY A 132 14.21 0.67 -2.84
CA GLY A 132 13.43 -0.32 -2.11
C GLY A 132 13.05 -1.48 -3.04
N LEU A 133 12.36 -2.48 -2.51
CA LEU A 133 11.81 -3.58 -3.33
C LEU A 133 10.97 -3.07 -4.54
N PHE A 134 10.62 -1.78 -4.53
CA PHE A 134 9.75 -1.03 -5.41
C PHE A 134 10.44 0.10 -6.19
N GLY A 135 11.76 0.27 -6.05
CA GLY A 135 12.50 1.42 -6.61
C GLY A 135 12.06 2.80 -6.06
N ARG A 136 11.09 2.84 -5.13
CA ARG A 136 10.51 4.02 -4.49
C ARG A 136 10.18 3.71 -3.02
N PRO A 137 10.25 4.70 -2.12
CA PRO A 137 9.81 4.54 -0.73
C PRO A 137 8.32 4.22 -0.61
N LEU A 138 7.96 3.28 0.28
CA LEU A 138 6.57 2.87 0.51
C LEU A 138 5.66 4.04 0.89
N LEU A 139 6.08 4.83 1.88
CA LEU A 139 5.28 5.93 2.40
C LEU A 139 5.05 7.02 1.35
N LYS A 140 5.99 7.19 0.41
CA LYS A 140 5.81 8.10 -0.73
C LYS A 140 4.73 7.60 -1.69
N VAL A 141 4.73 6.30 -2.01
CA VAL A 141 3.69 5.70 -2.86
C VAL A 141 2.32 5.81 -2.19
N TYR A 142 2.26 5.64 -0.87
CA TYR A 142 1.01 5.84 -0.12
C TYR A 142 0.56 7.30 -0.13
N SER A 143 1.46 8.26 0.13
CA SER A 143 1.15 9.69 0.06
C SER A 143 0.62 10.12 -1.31
N ASP A 144 1.27 9.65 -2.39
CA ASP A 144 0.83 9.92 -3.77
C ASP A 144 -0.58 9.36 -4.02
N HIS A 145 -0.86 8.15 -3.53
CA HIS A 145 -2.17 7.52 -3.65
C HIS A 145 -3.26 8.22 -2.82
N CYS A 146 -2.92 8.67 -1.62
CA CYS A 146 -3.81 9.41 -0.72
C CYS A 146 -4.14 10.83 -1.23
N GLY A 147 -3.49 11.32 -2.29
CA GLY A 147 -3.73 12.65 -2.85
C GLY A 147 -3.40 13.79 -1.87
N GLY A 148 -2.53 13.53 -0.88
CA GLY A 148 -2.20 14.46 0.19
C GLY A 148 -3.22 14.53 1.32
N SER A 149 -4.26 13.68 1.34
CA SER A 149 -5.20 13.58 2.47
C SER A 149 -4.50 13.01 3.70
N ARG A 150 -4.50 13.80 4.78
CA ARG A 150 -3.94 13.39 6.07
C ARG A 150 -4.68 12.17 6.65
N GLU A 151 -6.00 12.19 6.65
CA GLU A 151 -6.83 11.10 7.18
C GLU A 151 -6.55 9.77 6.47
N ALA A 152 -6.49 9.79 5.13
CA ALA A 152 -6.17 8.58 4.36
C ALA A 152 -4.77 8.06 4.67
N MET A 153 -3.79 8.96 4.86
CA MET A 153 -2.43 8.59 5.23
C MET A 153 -2.34 8.02 6.66
N GLU A 154 -3.12 8.56 7.60
CA GLU A 154 -3.22 8.05 8.98
C GLU A 154 -3.78 6.63 9.02
N LEU A 155 -4.80 6.34 8.21
CA LEU A 155 -5.34 4.99 8.07
C LEU A 155 -4.27 4.00 7.55
N MET A 156 -3.47 4.42 6.57
CA MET A 156 -2.39 3.59 6.02
C MET A 156 -1.27 3.37 7.05
N CYS A 157 -0.86 4.41 7.78
CA CYS A 157 0.13 4.28 8.85
C CYS A 157 -0.36 3.37 10.00
N SER A 158 -1.64 3.49 10.35
CA SER A 158 -2.29 2.64 11.35
C SER A 158 -2.31 1.17 10.89
N TYR A 159 -2.63 0.93 9.62
CA TYR A 159 -2.58 -0.41 9.03
C TYR A 159 -1.17 -1.02 9.12
N LEU A 160 -0.13 -0.29 8.71
CA LEU A 160 1.26 -0.73 8.80
C LEU A 160 1.65 -1.07 10.25
N THR A 161 1.24 -0.22 11.19
CA THR A 161 1.51 -0.42 12.62
C THR A 161 0.84 -1.67 13.18
N ASN A 162 -0.41 -1.93 12.77
CA ASN A 162 -1.14 -3.13 13.19
C ASN A 162 -0.47 -4.42 12.70
N VAL A 163 0.03 -4.42 11.45
CA VAL A 163 0.78 -5.56 10.92
C VAL A 163 2.07 -5.79 11.71
N LEU A 164 2.83 -4.75 12.01
CA LEU A 164 4.03 -4.87 12.84
C LEU A 164 3.72 -5.45 14.22
N LEU A 165 2.65 -4.96 14.86
CA LEU A 165 2.22 -5.46 16.17
C LEU A 165 1.87 -6.96 16.14
N MET A 166 1.15 -7.42 15.11
CA MET A 166 0.87 -8.84 14.91
C MET A 166 2.15 -9.67 14.83
N GLY A 167 3.12 -9.23 14.03
CA GLY A 167 4.37 -9.95 13.86
C GLY A 167 5.26 -9.94 15.11
N PHE A 168 5.31 -8.83 15.85
CA PHE A 168 6.01 -8.77 17.13
C PHE A 168 5.38 -9.68 18.17
N THR A 169 4.06 -9.73 18.24
CA THR A 169 3.34 -10.61 19.16
C THR A 169 3.67 -12.07 18.88
N ALA A 170 3.60 -12.48 17.61
CA ALA A 170 3.97 -13.84 17.21
C ALA A 170 5.44 -14.16 17.51
N HIS A 171 6.37 -13.25 17.23
CA HIS A 171 7.80 -13.47 17.52
C HIS A 171 8.11 -13.52 19.01
N LEU A 172 7.47 -12.67 19.82
CA LEU A 172 7.61 -12.70 21.28
C LEU A 172 7.05 -13.99 21.88
N ALA A 173 5.99 -14.54 21.30
CA ALA A 173 5.48 -15.85 21.69
C ALA A 173 6.46 -16.97 21.31
N TYR A 174 7.05 -16.91 20.12
CA TYR A 174 8.04 -17.89 19.66
C TYR A 174 9.26 -17.91 20.57
N THR A 175 9.90 -16.75 20.81
CA THR A 175 11.06 -16.62 21.70
C THR A 175 10.75 -17.02 23.15
N ALA A 176 9.49 -16.87 23.60
CA ALA A 176 9.06 -17.37 24.91
C ALA A 176 9.04 -18.90 24.99
N ILE A 177 8.74 -19.58 23.88
CA ILE A 177 8.60 -21.04 23.80
C ILE A 177 9.95 -21.70 23.55
N THR A 178 10.80 -21.11 22.71
CA THR A 178 12.11 -21.66 22.35
C THR A 178 13.21 -21.32 23.34
N GLU A 179 12.91 -20.50 24.35
CA GLU A 179 13.88 -19.93 25.29
C GLU A 179 14.98 -19.10 24.58
N ASP A 180 14.71 -18.66 23.35
CA ASP A 180 15.58 -17.75 22.60
C ASP A 180 15.63 -16.35 23.23
N SER A 181 16.68 -15.59 22.93
CA SER A 181 16.86 -14.24 23.49
C SER A 181 15.76 -13.27 23.04
N ARG A 182 14.88 -12.91 23.98
CA ARG A 182 13.89 -11.85 23.79
C ARG A 182 14.53 -10.47 23.80
N GLU A 183 15.63 -10.33 24.54
CA GLU A 183 16.40 -9.10 24.70
C GLU A 183 17.00 -8.65 23.36
N GLU A 184 17.63 -9.56 22.61
CA GLU A 184 18.18 -9.26 21.29
C GLU A 184 17.09 -8.72 20.34
N PHE A 185 15.92 -9.39 20.30
CA PHE A 185 14.80 -8.93 19.49
C PHE A 185 14.31 -7.55 19.91
N LYS A 186 14.15 -7.31 21.22
CA LYS A 186 13.73 -6.01 21.77
C LYS A 186 14.74 -4.91 21.42
N GLU A 187 16.04 -5.16 21.57
CA GLU A 187 17.07 -4.19 21.23
C GLU A 187 17.02 -3.85 19.74
N LYS A 188 17.04 -4.86 18.86
CA LYS A 188 16.92 -4.71 17.39
C LYS A 188 15.69 -3.88 17.02
N TRP A 189 14.53 -4.21 17.56
CA TRP A 189 13.26 -3.62 17.15
C TRP A 189 12.90 -2.31 17.84
N SER A 190 13.43 -2.03 19.02
CA SER A 190 13.22 -0.74 19.71
C SER A 190 13.76 0.44 18.90
N ALA A 191 14.96 0.32 18.34
CA ALA A 191 15.55 1.33 17.47
C ALA A 191 14.76 1.46 16.15
N ARG A 192 14.40 0.33 15.54
CA ARG A 192 13.65 0.30 14.28
C ARG A 192 12.26 0.91 14.40
N LEU A 193 11.55 0.66 15.50
CA LEU A 193 10.23 1.25 15.77
C LEU A 193 10.30 2.77 15.88
N LYS A 194 11.35 3.30 16.52
CA LYS A 194 11.59 4.75 16.56
C LYS A 194 11.78 5.31 15.16
N SER A 195 12.59 4.64 14.32
CA SER A 195 12.80 5.06 12.94
C SER A 195 11.53 4.99 12.10
N ILE A 196 10.75 3.91 12.21
CA ILE A 196 9.44 3.76 11.54
C ILE A 196 8.50 4.90 11.94
N LYS A 197 8.41 5.20 13.24
CA LYS A 197 7.57 6.28 13.76
C LYS A 197 7.96 7.64 13.16
N VAL A 198 9.26 7.94 13.13
CA VAL A 198 9.77 9.19 12.54
C VAL A 198 9.43 9.27 11.05
N GLN A 199 9.59 8.17 10.30
CA GLN A 199 9.26 8.12 8.88
C GLN A 199 7.76 8.33 8.63
N MET A 200 6.89 7.66 9.38
CA MET A 200 5.44 7.85 9.29
C MET A 200 5.03 9.28 9.64
N GLN A 201 5.60 9.87 10.69
CA GLN A 201 5.35 11.25 11.07
C GLN A 201 5.82 12.24 10.00
N GLY A 202 6.98 12.01 9.39
CA GLY A 202 7.49 12.83 8.30
C GLY A 202 6.59 12.79 7.06
N ALA A 203 6.02 11.63 6.75
CA ALA A 203 5.05 11.51 5.67
C ALA A 203 3.73 12.23 6.01
N LEU A 204 3.24 12.10 7.24
CA LEU A 204 2.03 12.80 7.71
C LEU A 204 2.19 14.32 7.72
N SER A 205 3.38 14.85 8.05
CA SER A 205 3.64 16.30 8.01
C SER A 205 3.65 16.89 6.60
N GLN A 206 3.76 16.05 5.56
CA GLN A 206 3.69 16.48 4.17
C GLN A 206 2.26 16.45 3.61
N CYS A 207 1.31 15.85 4.35
CA CYS A 207 -0.10 15.90 4.01
C CYS A 207 -0.66 17.31 4.22
N LYS A 208 -1.70 17.65 3.46
CA LYS A 208 -2.43 18.90 3.68
C LYS A 208 -3.35 18.69 4.89
N ASP A 209 -3.34 19.65 5.81
CA ASP A 209 -4.36 19.70 6.85
C ASP A 209 -5.71 19.99 6.18
N ASN A 210 -6.74 19.23 6.55
CA ASN A 210 -8.11 19.42 6.07
C ASN A 210 -8.72 20.69 6.70
#